data_AF-A0A8H4A5W8-F1
#
_entry.id   AF-A0A8H4A5W8-F1
#
_cell.length_a   1.000
_cell.length_b   1.000
_cell.length_c   1.000
_cell.angle_alpha   90.00
_cell.angle_beta   90.00
_cell.angle_gamma   90.00
#
_symmetry.space_group_name_H-M   'P 1'
#
loop_
_entity.id
_entity.type
_entity.pdbx_description
1 polymer ?
#
loop_
_entity_poly.entity_id
_entity_poly.type
_entity_poly.pdbx_seq_one_letter_code
_entity_poly.pdbx_strand_id
1 'polypeptide(L)'
;MFFNVLDNFLFVPLITSELMIYFYFIIACLFIFWHKTNSASKIETKKIDKIRNDINEIRNDINEIRNDITEIRNDITEMRNDINKIRGTSKTENEKVEKAISDLKNNINRIHETSKTKNKRIEKTISDLCNNINRTREISKNENERTGKTIFELSNNINRIRETSQSKNKRIEKSILNLSNDINSIHEAFQIEKEKIKRARSDFISNLINGINEAESKYIETFWKDIRSLIDKKSRSERRPYLSIFTELASKISLSQQTVYNFYHRRTNPQEFTINKLKNWVIYRAANQYVPD
;
A
#
# COMPACT_ATOMS: atom_id res chain seq x y z
N MET A 1 -20.58 -147.28 15.52
CA MET A 1 -20.97 -148.39 16.42
C MET A 1 -21.51 -149.59 15.61
N PHE A 2 -20.89 -149.92 14.46
CA PHE A 2 -21.34 -150.99 13.54
C PHE A 2 -20.17 -151.92 13.14
N PHE A 3 -19.10 -151.96 13.95
CA PHE A 3 -17.90 -152.76 13.71
C PHE A 3 -17.77 -154.01 14.61
N ASN A 4 -18.71 -154.28 15.52
CA ASN A 4 -18.57 -155.34 16.53
C ASN A 4 -19.35 -156.64 16.26
N VAL A 5 -19.79 -156.91 15.02
CA VAL A 5 -20.56 -158.13 14.71
C VAL A 5 -19.85 -159.06 13.71
N LEU A 6 -18.68 -158.69 13.17
CA LEU A 6 -17.96 -159.53 12.20
C LEU A 6 -17.03 -160.61 12.80
N ASP A 7 -16.77 -160.61 14.10
CA ASP A 7 -15.68 -161.42 14.68
C ASP A 7 -16.07 -162.81 15.21
N ASN A 8 -17.31 -163.28 15.07
CA ASN A 8 -17.76 -164.51 15.76
C ASN A 8 -18.25 -165.69 14.91
N PHE A 9 -18.03 -165.70 13.59
CA PHE A 9 -18.40 -166.85 12.76
C PHE A 9 -17.36 -167.11 11.67
N LEU A 10 -16.38 -167.97 11.95
CA LEU A 10 -15.75 -168.89 10.98
C LEU A 10 -14.74 -169.83 11.67
N PHE A 11 -15.26 -170.86 12.32
CA PHE A 11 -14.63 -172.19 12.32
C PHE A 11 -15.75 -173.17 11.97
N VAL A 12 -15.58 -173.94 10.88
CA VAL A 12 -16.24 -175.22 10.49
C VAL A 12 -16.16 -175.36 8.95
N PRO A 13 -15.92 -176.57 8.42
CA PRO A 13 -15.11 -176.80 7.23
C PRO A 13 -15.89 -176.92 5.92
N LEU A 14 -15.13 -176.95 4.83
CA LEU A 14 -15.51 -177.24 3.44
C LEU A 14 -16.76 -178.13 3.30
N ILE A 15 -17.87 -177.51 2.89
CA ILE A 15 -18.91 -178.16 2.11
C ILE A 15 -19.17 -177.24 0.91
N THR A 16 -18.78 -177.73 -0.26
CA THR A 16 -19.06 -177.15 -1.57
C THR A 16 -20.57 -176.92 -1.75
N SER A 17 -21.01 -175.67 -1.83
CA SER A 17 -22.27 -175.30 -2.48
C SER A 17 -22.33 -173.78 -2.65
N GLU A 18 -22.97 -173.37 -3.73
CA GLU A 18 -23.07 -172.00 -4.24
C GLU A 18 -23.51 -170.94 -3.21
N LEU A 19 -24.09 -171.35 -2.08
CA LEU A 19 -24.65 -170.52 -1.01
C LEU A 19 -23.67 -169.53 -0.36
N MET A 20 -22.40 -169.90 -0.15
CA MET A 20 -21.41 -168.98 0.46
C MET A 20 -20.96 -167.88 -0.49
N ILE A 21 -20.89 -168.17 -1.80
CA ILE A 21 -20.63 -167.17 -2.83
C ILE A 21 -21.81 -166.19 -2.88
N TYR A 22 -23.05 -166.70 -2.82
CA TYR A 22 -24.24 -165.85 -2.71
C TYR A 22 -24.21 -164.97 -1.45
N PHE A 23 -23.79 -165.50 -0.30
CA PHE A 23 -23.73 -164.71 0.94
C PHE A 23 -22.70 -163.58 0.87
N TYR A 24 -21.46 -163.86 0.43
CA TYR A 24 -20.45 -162.81 0.23
C TYR A 24 -20.84 -161.83 -0.89
N PHE A 25 -21.49 -162.31 -1.96
CA PHE A 25 -22.01 -161.46 -3.03
C PHE A 25 -23.12 -160.53 -2.53
N ILE A 26 -24.02 -161.02 -1.67
CA ILE A 26 -25.07 -160.22 -1.01
C ILE A 26 -24.43 -159.17 -0.09
N ILE A 27 -23.46 -159.52 0.74
CA ILE A 27 -22.77 -158.55 1.61
C ILE A 27 -22.02 -157.50 0.78
N ALA A 28 -21.31 -157.90 -0.28
CA ALA A 28 -20.64 -156.97 -1.19
C ALA A 28 -21.64 -156.06 -1.90
N CYS A 29 -22.79 -156.60 -2.34
CA CYS A 29 -23.87 -155.82 -2.95
C CYS A 29 -24.49 -154.84 -1.95
N LEU A 30 -24.73 -155.25 -0.71
CA LEU A 30 -25.23 -154.38 0.36
C LEU A 30 -24.20 -153.29 0.74
N PHE A 31 -22.90 -153.60 0.76
CA PHE A 31 -21.85 -152.62 1.03
C PHE A 31 -21.69 -151.62 -0.13
N ILE A 32 -21.69 -152.09 -1.38
CA ILE A 32 -21.65 -151.21 -2.56
C ILE A 32 -22.91 -150.34 -2.61
N PHE A 33 -24.07 -150.91 -2.30
CA PHE A 33 -25.33 -150.17 -2.23
C PHE A 33 -25.30 -149.13 -1.11
N TRP A 34 -24.86 -149.49 0.11
CA TRP A 34 -24.70 -148.56 1.22
C TRP A 34 -23.67 -147.46 0.91
N HIS A 35 -22.53 -147.79 0.32
CA HIS A 35 -21.51 -146.81 -0.06
C HIS A 35 -22.00 -145.90 -1.19
N LYS A 36 -22.72 -146.42 -2.18
CA LYS A 36 -23.30 -145.64 -3.29
C LYS A 36 -24.43 -144.72 -2.79
N THR A 37 -25.32 -145.22 -1.93
CA THR A 37 -26.40 -144.44 -1.33
C THR A 37 -25.87 -143.37 -0.36
N ASN A 38 -24.87 -143.70 0.46
CA ASN A 38 -24.22 -142.76 1.38
C ASN A 38 -23.34 -141.73 0.64
N SER A 39 -22.73 -142.10 -0.48
CA SER A 39 -22.00 -141.16 -1.34
C SER A 39 -22.94 -140.21 -2.08
N ALA A 40 -24.05 -140.72 -2.63
CA ALA A 40 -25.07 -139.92 -3.28
C ALA A 40 -25.74 -138.95 -2.30
N SER A 41 -26.12 -139.43 -1.11
CA SER A 41 -26.69 -138.58 -0.06
C SER A 41 -25.71 -137.50 0.39
N LYS A 42 -24.41 -137.82 0.53
CA LYS A 42 -23.37 -136.84 0.90
C LYS A 42 -23.08 -135.80 -0.19
N ILE A 43 -23.28 -136.15 -1.47
CA ILE A 43 -23.18 -135.20 -2.59
C ILE A 43 -24.41 -134.29 -2.64
N GLU A 44 -25.60 -134.86 -2.42
CA GLU A 44 -26.86 -134.14 -2.38
C GLU A 44 -26.91 -133.15 -1.21
N THR A 45 -26.48 -133.56 -0.02
CA THR A 45 -26.36 -132.66 1.15
C THR A 45 -25.37 -131.52 0.87
N LYS A 46 -24.19 -131.80 0.31
CA LYS A 46 -23.22 -130.75 -0.05
C LYS A 46 -23.76 -129.73 -1.07
N LYS A 47 -24.52 -130.18 -2.07
CA LYS A 47 -25.14 -129.28 -3.06
C LYS A 47 -26.23 -128.42 -2.42
N ILE A 48 -27.08 -129.02 -1.57
CA ILE A 48 -28.11 -128.32 -0.82
C ILE A 48 -27.49 -127.31 0.14
N ASP A 49 -26.40 -127.66 0.82
CA ASP A 49 -25.67 -126.75 1.71
C ASP A 49 -25.04 -125.57 0.94
N LYS A 50 -24.51 -125.82 -0.26
CA LYS A 50 -24.02 -124.74 -1.13
C LYS A 50 -25.14 -123.79 -1.56
N ILE A 51 -26.27 -124.33 -2.04
CA ILE A 51 -27.45 -123.53 -2.43
C ILE A 51 -27.96 -122.73 -1.23
N ARG A 52 -27.99 -123.31 -0.03
CA ARG A 52 -28.39 -122.60 1.19
C ARG A 52 -27.43 -121.45 1.52
N ASN A 53 -26.12 -121.63 1.33
CA ASN A 53 -25.15 -120.57 1.51
C ASN A 53 -25.33 -119.45 0.49
N ASP A 54 -25.47 -119.78 -0.81
CA ASP A 54 -25.71 -118.81 -1.87
C ASP A 54 -27.01 -118.03 -1.62
N ILE A 55 -28.09 -118.69 -1.14
CA ILE A 55 -29.35 -118.03 -0.74
C ILE A 55 -29.14 -117.09 0.45
N ASN A 56 -28.32 -117.46 1.43
CA ASN A 56 -28.01 -116.59 2.57
C ASN A 56 -27.20 -115.36 2.15
N GLU A 57 -26.25 -115.52 1.22
CA GLU A 57 -25.47 -114.42 0.64
C GLU A 57 -26.38 -113.46 -0.12
N ILE A 58 -27.21 -113.96 -1.05
CA ILE A 58 -28.21 -113.16 -1.77
C ILE A 58 -29.13 -112.41 -0.79
N ARG A 59 -29.52 -113.04 0.32
CA ARG A 59 -30.36 -112.40 1.34
C ARG A 59 -29.65 -111.25 2.03
N ASN A 60 -28.35 -111.39 2.28
CA ASN A 60 -27.52 -110.33 2.85
C ASN A 60 -27.38 -109.18 1.85
N ASP A 61 -27.07 -109.47 0.58
CA ASP A 61 -26.97 -108.46 -0.48
C ASP A 61 -28.29 -107.69 -0.65
N ILE A 62 -29.44 -108.39 -0.62
CA ILE A 62 -30.76 -107.75 -0.67
C ILE A 62 -30.99 -106.82 0.54
N ASN A 63 -30.50 -107.19 1.72
CA ASN A 63 -30.61 -106.34 2.90
C ASN A 63 -29.70 -105.11 2.80
N GLU A 64 -28.49 -105.26 2.26
CA GLU A 64 -27.58 -104.14 2.01
C GLU A 64 -28.17 -103.16 1.00
N ILE A 65 -28.65 -103.65 -0.16
CA ILE A 65 -29.35 -102.84 -1.17
C ILE A 65 -30.55 -102.10 -0.57
N ARG A 66 -31.30 -102.72 0.35
CA ARG A 66 -32.42 -102.06 1.04
C ARG A 66 -31.96 -100.92 1.93
N ASN A 67 -30.83 -101.08 2.61
CA ASN A 67 -30.25 -100.03 3.44
C ASN A 67 -29.77 -98.87 2.54
N ASP A 68 -29.05 -99.15 1.47
CA ASP A 68 -28.58 -98.15 0.50
C ASP A 68 -29.75 -97.37 -0.11
N ILE A 69 -30.82 -98.05 -0.52
CA ILE A 69 -32.04 -97.39 -1.04
C ILE A 69 -32.67 -96.47 0.02
N THR A 70 -32.62 -96.86 1.30
CA THR A 70 -33.16 -96.06 2.40
C THR A 70 -32.30 -94.82 2.62
N GLU A 71 -30.97 -94.94 2.58
CA GLU A 71 -30.03 -93.82 2.66
C GLU A 71 -30.21 -92.85 1.49
N ILE A 72 -30.24 -93.35 0.25
CA ILE A 72 -30.50 -92.53 -0.96
C ILE A 72 -31.82 -91.77 -0.85
N ARG A 73 -32.88 -92.38 -0.28
CA ARG A 73 -34.16 -91.68 -0.07
C ARG A 73 -34.05 -90.55 0.95
N ASN A 74 -33.27 -90.73 2.01
CA ASN A 74 -33.02 -89.69 3.00
C ASN A 74 -32.22 -88.55 2.35
N ASP A 75 -31.16 -88.84 1.61
CA ASP A 75 -30.34 -87.85 0.90
C ASP A 75 -31.16 -87.04 -0.10
N ILE A 76 -32.02 -87.70 -0.91
CA ILE A 76 -32.93 -87.01 -1.84
C ILE A 76 -33.89 -86.07 -1.09
N THR A 77 -34.34 -86.48 0.09
CA THR A 77 -35.24 -85.66 0.92
C THR A 77 -34.52 -84.44 1.47
N GLU A 78 -33.29 -84.62 1.96
CA GLU A 78 -32.44 -83.52 2.43
C GLU A 78 -32.10 -82.54 1.30
N MET A 79 -31.65 -83.06 0.15
CA MET A 79 -31.41 -82.24 -1.05
C MET A 79 -32.64 -81.43 -1.46
N ARG A 80 -33.84 -82.02 -1.38
CA ARG A 80 -35.08 -81.31 -1.70
C ARG A 80 -35.37 -80.18 -0.72
N ASN A 81 -35.10 -80.39 0.56
CA ASN A 81 -35.22 -79.37 1.59
C ASN A 81 -34.22 -78.23 1.37
N ASP A 82 -32.97 -78.55 1.06
CA ASP A 82 -31.93 -77.56 0.75
C ASP A 82 -32.27 -76.74 -0.50
N ILE A 83 -32.73 -77.38 -1.57
CA ILE A 83 -33.20 -76.70 -2.78
C ILE A 83 -34.36 -75.73 -2.45
N ASN A 84 -35.33 -76.16 -1.64
CA ASN A 84 -36.44 -75.30 -1.23
C ASN A 84 -35.95 -74.11 -0.39
N LYS A 85 -34.98 -74.32 0.52
CA LYS A 85 -34.39 -73.26 1.33
C LYS A 85 -33.65 -72.25 0.45
N ILE A 86 -32.78 -72.72 -0.46
CA ILE A 86 -32.06 -71.88 -1.44
C ILE A 86 -33.04 -71.07 -2.28
N ARG A 87 -34.13 -71.69 -2.74
CA ARG A 87 -35.17 -71.00 -3.54
C ARG A 87 -35.85 -69.90 -2.72
N GLY A 88 -36.17 -70.16 -1.46
CA GLY A 88 -36.77 -69.18 -0.56
C GLY A 88 -35.83 -68.01 -0.23
N THR A 89 -34.57 -68.31 0.08
CA THR A 89 -33.57 -67.28 0.37
C THR A 89 -33.28 -66.43 -0.87
N SER A 90 -33.05 -67.05 -2.02
CA SER A 90 -32.80 -66.35 -3.29
C SER A 90 -33.97 -65.45 -3.69
N LYS A 91 -35.22 -65.90 -3.50
CA LYS A 91 -36.40 -65.07 -3.75
C LYS A 91 -36.41 -63.83 -2.85
N THR A 92 -36.17 -64.02 -1.56
CA THR A 92 -36.17 -62.92 -0.58
C THR A 92 -35.03 -61.93 -0.84
N GLU A 93 -33.85 -62.42 -1.21
CA GLU A 93 -32.70 -61.58 -1.58
C GLU A 93 -32.98 -60.79 -2.85
N ASN A 94 -33.58 -61.41 -3.87
CA ASN A 94 -33.98 -60.72 -5.09
C ASN A 94 -34.99 -59.61 -4.80
N GLU A 95 -36.02 -59.85 -3.96
CA GLU A 95 -36.99 -58.81 -3.57
C GLU A 95 -36.32 -57.63 -2.85
N LYS A 96 -35.33 -57.89 -1.97
CA LYS A 96 -34.55 -56.83 -1.31
C LYS A 96 -33.71 -56.04 -2.31
N VAL A 97 -33.07 -56.72 -3.25
CA VAL A 97 -32.26 -56.10 -4.30
C VAL A 97 -33.14 -55.25 -5.22
N GLU A 98 -34.30 -55.74 -5.65
CA GLU A 98 -35.24 -54.98 -6.48
C GLU A 98 -35.72 -53.70 -5.78
N LYS A 99 -36.04 -53.79 -4.48
CA LYS A 99 -36.39 -52.62 -3.68
C LYS A 99 -35.24 -51.62 -3.61
N ALA A 100 -34.03 -52.09 -3.30
CA ALA A 100 -32.84 -51.22 -3.23
C ALA A 100 -32.55 -50.54 -4.58
N ILE A 101 -32.69 -51.25 -5.70
CA ILE A 101 -32.55 -50.69 -7.05
C ILE A 101 -33.60 -49.62 -7.32
N SER A 102 -34.86 -49.85 -6.92
CA SER A 102 -35.94 -48.86 -7.06
C SER A 102 -35.65 -47.58 -6.26
N ASP A 103 -35.22 -47.72 -5.01
CA ASP A 103 -34.88 -46.59 -4.14
C ASP A 103 -33.68 -45.81 -4.71
N LEU A 104 -32.64 -46.50 -5.19
CA LEU A 104 -31.50 -45.87 -5.85
C LEU A 104 -31.93 -45.12 -7.11
N LYS A 105 -32.80 -45.69 -7.94
CA LYS A 105 -33.32 -45.04 -9.14
C LYS A 105 -34.08 -43.75 -8.81
N ASN A 106 -34.90 -43.77 -7.77
CA ASN A 106 -35.60 -42.58 -7.29
C ASN A 106 -34.64 -41.50 -6.79
N ASN A 107 -33.61 -41.89 -6.03
CA ASN A 107 -32.59 -40.98 -5.55
C ASN A 107 -31.79 -40.35 -6.70
N ILE A 108 -31.39 -41.14 -7.70
CA ILE A 108 -30.69 -40.65 -8.90
C ILE A 108 -31.54 -39.61 -9.62
N ASN A 109 -32.84 -39.87 -9.82
CA ASN A 109 -33.74 -38.93 -10.47
C ASN A 109 -33.88 -37.61 -9.69
N ARG A 110 -34.01 -37.69 -8.35
CA ARG A 110 -34.07 -36.51 -7.48
C ARG A 110 -32.78 -35.69 -7.56
N ILE A 111 -31.62 -36.35 -7.54
CA ILE A 111 -30.31 -35.69 -7.66
C ILE A 111 -30.20 -35.02 -9.03
N HIS A 112 -30.61 -35.70 -10.11
CA HIS A 112 -30.60 -35.16 -11.47
C HIS A 112 -31.46 -33.90 -11.61
N GLU A 113 -32.70 -33.91 -11.12
CA GLU A 113 -33.55 -32.71 -11.20
C GLU A 113 -33.03 -31.57 -10.31
N THR A 114 -32.48 -31.90 -9.15
CA THR A 114 -31.87 -30.90 -8.26
C THR A 114 -30.61 -30.28 -8.89
N SER A 115 -29.74 -31.08 -9.52
CA SER A 115 -28.55 -30.57 -10.20
C SER A 115 -28.92 -29.72 -11.41
N LYS A 116 -29.88 -30.16 -12.22
CA LYS A 116 -30.39 -29.43 -13.38
C LYS A 116 -30.97 -28.07 -13.00
N THR A 117 -31.79 -28.01 -11.95
CA THR A 117 -32.37 -26.74 -11.48
C THR A 117 -31.31 -25.81 -10.89
N LYS A 118 -30.34 -26.34 -10.13
CA LYS A 118 -29.19 -25.56 -9.64
C LYS A 118 -28.35 -25.02 -10.79
N ASN A 119 -28.05 -25.82 -11.80
CA ASN A 119 -27.28 -25.38 -12.97
C ASN A 119 -27.98 -24.23 -13.70
N LYS A 120 -29.29 -24.33 -13.96
CA LYS A 120 -30.05 -23.22 -14.54
C LYS A 120 -29.99 -21.92 -13.73
N ARG A 121 -30.04 -22.02 -12.39
CA ARG A 121 -29.88 -20.86 -11.50
C ARG A 121 -28.48 -20.28 -11.59
N ILE A 122 -27.45 -21.13 -11.60
CA ILE A 122 -26.05 -20.72 -11.74
C ILE A 122 -25.83 -20.02 -13.08
N GLU A 123 -26.31 -20.59 -14.19
CA GLU A 123 -26.23 -19.99 -15.53
C GLU A 123 -26.87 -18.61 -15.57
N LYS A 124 -28.08 -18.46 -14.98
CA LYS A 124 -28.74 -17.16 -14.88
C LYS A 124 -27.89 -16.16 -14.09
N THR A 125 -27.41 -16.55 -12.90
CA THR A 125 -26.56 -15.68 -12.08
C THR A 125 -25.28 -15.28 -12.80
N ILE A 126 -24.64 -16.20 -13.52
CA ILE A 126 -23.45 -15.90 -14.33
C ILE A 126 -23.78 -14.87 -15.41
N SER A 127 -24.90 -15.03 -16.13
CA SER A 127 -25.34 -14.08 -17.15
C SER A 127 -25.58 -12.68 -16.57
N ASP A 128 -26.30 -12.59 -15.43
CA ASP A 128 -26.56 -11.33 -14.74
C ASP A 128 -25.26 -10.67 -14.26
N LEU A 129 -24.32 -11.45 -13.72
CA LEU A 129 -23.01 -10.96 -13.30
C LEU A 129 -22.18 -10.46 -14.49
N CYS A 130 -22.15 -11.18 -15.61
CA CYS A 130 -21.46 -10.74 -16.82
C CYS A 130 -22.02 -9.40 -17.34
N ASN A 131 -23.34 -9.24 -17.33
CA ASN A 131 -23.99 -7.98 -17.72
C ASN A 131 -23.60 -6.82 -16.79
N ASN A 132 -23.62 -7.07 -15.48
CA ASN A 132 -23.23 -6.06 -14.49
C ASN A 132 -21.75 -5.68 -14.62
N ILE A 133 -20.85 -6.65 -14.81
CA ILE A 133 -19.42 -6.40 -15.04
C ILE A 133 -19.22 -5.53 -16.28
N ASN A 134 -19.88 -5.86 -17.39
CA ASN A 134 -19.77 -5.07 -18.62
C ASN A 134 -20.30 -3.65 -18.45
N ARG A 135 -21.44 -3.48 -17.75
CA ARG A 135 -22.00 -2.15 -17.46
C ARG A 135 -21.04 -1.32 -16.61
N THR A 136 -20.48 -1.89 -15.54
CA THR A 136 -19.49 -1.21 -14.69
C THR A 136 -18.23 -0.86 -15.46
N ARG A 137 -17.75 -1.75 -16.33
CA ARG A 137 -16.60 -1.50 -17.20
C ARG A 137 -16.85 -0.29 -18.11
N GLU A 138 -17.99 -0.21 -18.78
CA GLU A 138 -18.33 0.92 -19.65
C GLU A 138 -18.48 2.24 -18.87
N ILE A 139 -19.11 2.21 -17.69
CA ILE A 139 -19.20 3.39 -16.81
C ILE A 139 -17.80 3.90 -16.47
N SER A 140 -16.92 3.02 -15.99
CA SER A 140 -15.54 3.41 -15.61
C SER A 140 -14.74 3.96 -16.79
N LYS A 141 -14.94 3.42 -17.99
CA LYS A 141 -14.28 3.90 -19.22
C LYS A 141 -14.74 5.31 -19.57
N ASN A 142 -16.04 5.56 -19.54
CA ASN A 142 -16.62 6.87 -19.84
C ASN A 142 -16.22 7.92 -18.79
N GLU A 143 -16.20 7.54 -17.51
CA GLU A 143 -15.72 8.41 -16.43
C GLU A 143 -14.24 8.74 -16.58
N ASN A 144 -13.40 7.76 -16.93
CA ASN A 144 -11.98 7.99 -17.21
C ASN A 144 -11.77 8.92 -18.42
N GLU A 145 -12.56 8.76 -19.49
CA GLU A 145 -12.48 9.67 -20.65
C GLU A 145 -12.89 11.09 -20.27
N ARG A 146 -14.00 11.24 -19.53
CA ARG A 146 -14.48 12.56 -19.07
C ARG A 146 -13.47 13.23 -18.14
N THR A 147 -12.95 12.50 -17.16
CA THR A 147 -11.94 13.03 -16.22
C THR A 147 -10.65 13.39 -16.95
N GLY A 148 -10.21 12.57 -17.92
CA GLY A 148 -9.08 12.87 -18.79
C GLY A 148 -9.24 14.17 -19.57
N LYS A 149 -10.42 14.41 -20.18
CA LYS A 149 -10.74 15.68 -20.87
C LYS A 149 -10.69 16.87 -19.92
N THR A 150 -11.32 16.77 -18.75
CA THR A 150 -11.30 17.84 -17.74
C THR A 150 -9.88 18.16 -17.26
N ILE A 151 -9.07 17.13 -17.00
CA ILE A 151 -7.66 17.30 -16.58
C ILE A 151 -6.87 18.03 -17.67
N PHE A 152 -7.06 17.65 -18.94
CA PHE A 152 -6.40 18.30 -20.08
C PHE A 152 -6.78 19.78 -20.21
N GLU A 153 -8.07 20.11 -20.12
CA GLU A 153 -8.56 21.49 -20.16
C GLU A 153 -8.02 22.33 -18.99
N LEU A 154 -8.03 21.78 -17.78
CA LEU A 154 -7.47 22.44 -16.60
C LEU A 154 -5.96 22.68 -16.75
N SER A 155 -5.22 21.70 -17.26
CA SER A 155 -3.78 21.84 -17.53
C SER A 155 -3.50 22.99 -18.49
N ASN A 156 -4.26 23.08 -19.58
CA ASN A 156 -4.15 24.18 -20.54
C ASN A 156 -4.47 25.53 -19.90
N ASN A 157 -5.53 25.62 -19.09
CA ASN A 157 -5.88 26.86 -18.39
C ASN A 157 -4.80 27.30 -17.40
N ILE A 158 -4.25 26.37 -16.63
CA ILE A 158 -3.13 26.63 -15.70
C ILE A 158 -1.92 27.18 -16.46
N ASN A 159 -1.57 26.57 -17.59
CA ASN A 159 -0.45 27.04 -18.41
C ASN A 159 -0.68 28.46 -18.95
N ARG A 160 -1.88 28.76 -19.46
CA ARG A 160 -2.24 30.11 -19.93
C ARG A 160 -2.14 31.16 -18.82
N ILE A 161 -2.63 30.85 -17.61
CA ILE A 161 -2.54 31.73 -16.44
C ILE A 161 -1.07 31.95 -16.04
N ARG A 162 -0.26 30.88 -16.04
CA ARG A 162 1.16 30.94 -15.73
C ARG A 162 1.90 31.87 -16.70
N GLU A 163 1.69 31.69 -18.00
CA GLU A 163 2.33 32.51 -19.04
C GLU A 163 1.94 33.99 -18.94
N THR A 164 0.64 34.27 -18.79
CA THR A 164 0.18 35.65 -18.63
C THR A 164 0.75 36.30 -17.37
N SER A 165 0.76 35.59 -16.24
CA SER A 165 1.33 36.11 -14.97
C SER A 165 2.83 36.38 -15.11
N GLN A 166 3.58 35.47 -15.74
CA GLN A 166 5.02 35.67 -15.99
C GLN A 166 5.28 36.88 -16.89
N SER A 167 4.48 37.07 -17.95
CA SER A 167 4.63 38.22 -18.84
C SER A 167 4.35 39.55 -18.12
N LYS A 168 3.32 39.58 -17.25
CA LYS A 168 2.98 40.76 -16.44
C LYS A 168 4.07 41.06 -15.42
N ASN A 169 4.59 40.05 -14.73
CA ASN A 169 5.68 40.23 -13.77
C ASN A 169 6.93 40.80 -14.45
N LYS A 170 7.33 40.27 -15.61
CA LYS A 170 8.46 40.83 -16.38
C LYS A 170 8.26 42.31 -16.74
N ARG A 171 7.03 42.71 -17.12
CA ARG A 171 6.71 44.12 -17.41
C ARG A 171 6.77 45.00 -16.17
N ILE A 172 6.27 44.49 -15.04
CA ILE A 172 6.31 45.19 -13.75
C ILE A 172 7.76 45.35 -13.28
N GLU A 173 8.57 44.29 -13.31
CA GLU A 173 10.00 44.32 -12.98
C GLU A 173 10.74 45.37 -13.81
N LYS A 174 10.50 45.42 -15.13
CA LYS A 174 11.09 46.44 -16.00
C LYS A 174 10.65 47.86 -15.61
N SER A 175 9.39 48.05 -15.25
CA SER A 175 8.86 49.36 -14.86
C SER A 175 9.44 49.81 -13.51
N ILE A 176 9.58 48.89 -12.55
CA ILE A 176 10.22 49.13 -11.26
C ILE A 176 11.69 49.53 -11.47
N LEU A 177 12.42 48.81 -12.33
CA LEU A 177 13.81 49.13 -12.63
C LEU A 177 13.95 50.54 -13.23
N ASN A 178 13.09 50.90 -14.19
CA ASN A 178 13.08 52.23 -14.78
C ASN A 178 12.80 53.31 -13.73
N LEU A 179 11.76 53.13 -12.90
CA LEU A 179 11.44 54.09 -11.83
C LEU A 179 12.57 54.20 -10.80
N SER A 180 13.24 53.10 -10.47
CA SER A 180 14.40 53.11 -9.57
C SER A 180 15.53 53.96 -10.14
N ASN A 181 15.77 53.88 -11.46
CA ASN A 181 16.77 54.71 -12.13
C ASN A 181 16.37 56.19 -12.13
N ASP A 182 15.10 56.49 -12.44
CA ASP A 182 14.58 57.86 -12.44
C ASP A 182 14.69 58.50 -11.04
N ILE A 183 14.34 57.76 -9.99
CA ILE A 183 14.48 58.21 -8.60
C ILE A 183 15.95 58.51 -8.26
N ASN A 184 16.88 57.65 -8.68
CA ASN A 184 18.30 57.87 -8.44
C ASN A 184 18.80 59.12 -9.17
N SER A 185 18.43 59.33 -10.43
CA SER A 185 18.79 60.54 -11.17
C SER A 185 18.21 61.82 -10.55
N ILE A 186 16.96 61.78 -10.08
CA ILE A 186 16.35 62.90 -9.35
C ILE A 186 17.08 63.15 -8.04
N HIS A 187 17.44 62.09 -7.31
CA HIS A 187 18.19 62.21 -6.07
C HIS A 187 19.53 62.91 -6.29
N GLU A 188 20.30 62.48 -7.29
CA GLU A 188 21.58 63.10 -7.67
C GLU A 188 21.40 64.57 -8.06
N ALA A 189 20.41 64.88 -8.90
CA ALA A 189 20.12 66.26 -9.30
C ALA A 189 19.76 67.15 -8.09
N PHE A 190 18.97 66.63 -7.16
CA PHE A 190 18.62 67.34 -5.93
C PHE A 190 19.84 67.60 -5.04
N GLN A 191 20.75 66.62 -4.87
CA GLN A 191 21.98 66.83 -4.10
C GLN A 191 22.87 67.89 -4.75
N ILE A 192 22.99 67.88 -6.08
CA ILE A 192 23.73 68.89 -6.83
C ILE A 192 23.14 70.28 -6.58
N GLU A 193 21.81 70.41 -6.69
CA GLU A 193 21.13 71.70 -6.53
C GLU A 193 21.22 72.23 -5.09
N LYS A 194 21.10 71.34 -4.10
CA LYS A 194 21.32 71.64 -2.69
C LYS A 194 22.72 72.23 -2.45
N GLU A 195 23.77 71.64 -3.05
CA GLU A 195 25.14 72.14 -2.92
C GLU A 195 25.37 73.45 -3.71
N LYS A 196 24.67 73.67 -4.82
CA LYS A 196 24.68 74.99 -5.51
C LYS A 196 24.08 76.08 -4.63
N ILE A 197 22.90 75.84 -4.05
CA ILE A 197 22.24 76.80 -3.15
C ILE A 197 23.12 77.12 -1.95
N LYS A 198 23.73 76.10 -1.36
CA LYS A 198 24.67 76.26 -0.24
C LYS A 198 25.86 77.16 -0.60
N ARG A 199 26.47 76.94 -1.77
CA ARG A 199 27.57 77.79 -2.28
C ARG A 199 27.09 79.21 -2.57
N ALA A 200 26.00 79.38 -3.30
CA ALA A 200 25.45 80.70 -3.62
C ALA A 200 25.12 81.52 -2.36
N ARG A 201 24.59 80.88 -1.31
CA ARG A 201 24.37 81.51 -0.01
C ARG A 201 25.69 81.96 0.64
N SER A 202 26.71 81.10 0.63
CA SER A 202 28.04 81.44 1.17
C SER A 202 28.62 82.66 0.44
N ASP A 203 28.59 82.64 -0.90
CA ASP A 203 29.11 83.71 -1.74
C ASP A 203 28.36 85.03 -1.51
N PHE A 204 27.02 84.98 -1.39
CA PHE A 204 26.20 86.15 -1.08
C PHE A 204 26.59 86.78 0.27
N ILE A 205 26.73 85.95 1.31
CA ILE A 205 27.13 86.42 2.66
C ILE A 205 28.53 87.06 2.61
N SER A 206 29.50 86.41 1.95
CA SER A 206 30.84 86.95 1.79
C SER A 206 30.85 88.29 1.05
N ASN A 207 30.09 88.41 -0.04
CA ASN A 207 29.99 89.65 -0.82
C ASN A 207 29.33 90.77 -0.01
N LEU A 208 28.29 90.47 0.78
CA LEU A 208 27.61 91.45 1.62
C LEU A 208 28.53 91.95 2.74
N ILE A 209 29.28 91.06 3.39
CA ILE A 209 30.28 91.43 4.40
C ILE A 209 31.35 92.34 3.79
N ASN A 210 31.89 91.96 2.61
CA ASN A 210 32.90 92.77 1.92
C ASN A 210 32.35 94.16 1.55
N GLY A 211 31.14 94.22 0.99
CA GLY A 211 30.49 95.49 0.65
C GLY A 211 30.24 96.40 1.86
N ILE A 212 29.84 95.84 3.01
CA ILE A 212 29.70 96.58 4.27
C ILE A 212 31.07 97.11 4.72
N ASN A 213 32.09 96.27 4.74
CA ASN A 213 33.44 96.65 5.15
C ASN A 213 34.02 97.76 4.24
N GLU A 214 33.80 97.67 2.92
CA GLU A 214 34.20 98.70 1.96
C GLU A 214 33.45 100.02 2.17
N ALA A 215 32.13 99.97 2.38
CA ALA A 215 31.32 101.15 2.64
C ALA A 215 31.71 101.83 3.96
N GLU A 216 31.92 101.05 5.02
CA GLU A 216 32.38 101.53 6.32
C GLU A 216 33.77 102.17 6.20
N SER A 217 34.71 101.52 5.52
CA SER A 217 36.05 102.05 5.25
C SER A 217 35.98 103.40 4.51
N LYS A 218 35.17 103.51 3.45
CA LYS A 218 34.96 104.75 2.68
C LYS A 218 34.30 105.85 3.51
N TYR A 219 33.36 105.50 4.39
CA TYR A 219 32.73 106.43 5.30
C TYR A 219 33.74 106.99 6.31
N ILE A 220 34.55 106.14 6.95
CA ILE A 220 35.60 106.54 7.89
C ILE A 220 36.62 107.44 7.18
N GLU A 221 37.01 107.10 5.96
CA GLU A 221 37.92 107.89 5.11
C GLU A 221 37.38 109.31 4.85
N THR A 222 36.10 109.42 4.49
CA THR A 222 35.44 110.72 4.22
C THR A 222 35.31 111.53 5.51
N PHE A 223 34.82 110.90 6.57
CA PHE A 223 34.67 111.51 7.89
C PHE A 223 36.01 112.07 8.42
N TRP A 224 37.10 111.34 8.22
CA TRP A 224 38.42 111.81 8.58
C TRP A 224 38.83 113.07 7.81
N LYS A 225 38.54 113.15 6.50
CA LYS A 225 38.85 114.33 5.67
C LYS A 225 38.11 115.57 6.18
N ASP A 226 36.85 115.41 6.58
CA ASP A 226 36.02 116.51 7.11
C ASP A 226 36.56 117.05 8.45
N ILE A 227 36.87 116.15 9.40
CA ILE A 227 37.50 116.52 10.68
C ILE A 227 38.80 117.27 10.43
N ARG A 228 39.66 116.73 9.55
CA ARG A 228 40.96 117.32 9.23
C ARG A 228 40.79 118.74 8.68
N SER A 229 39.92 118.91 7.69
CA SER A 229 39.60 120.22 7.08
C SER A 229 39.09 121.23 8.13
N LEU A 230 38.19 120.81 9.03
CA LEU A 230 37.64 121.67 10.08
C LEU A 230 38.69 122.14 11.08
N ILE A 231 39.62 121.25 11.46
CA ILE A 231 40.75 121.56 12.34
C ILE A 231 41.72 122.51 11.63
N ASP A 232 42.05 122.23 10.37
CA ASP A 232 42.94 123.07 9.55
C ASP A 232 42.39 124.48 9.39
N LYS A 233 41.09 124.61 9.08
CA LYS A 233 40.40 125.91 8.98
C LYS A 233 40.44 126.65 10.32
N LYS A 234 40.18 125.96 11.44
CA LYS A 234 40.21 126.55 12.79
C LYS A 234 41.60 127.06 13.17
N SER A 235 42.64 126.28 12.90
CA SER A 235 44.04 126.66 13.15
C SER A 235 44.42 127.91 12.39
N ARG A 236 44.03 128.00 11.11
CA ARG A 236 44.30 129.17 10.27
C ARG A 236 43.52 130.41 10.72
N SER A 237 42.22 130.28 11.01
CA SER A 237 41.38 131.43 11.39
C SER A 237 41.76 132.02 12.75
N GLU A 238 42.11 131.18 13.72
CA GLU A 238 42.43 131.61 15.09
C GLU A 238 43.94 131.87 15.30
N ARG A 239 44.78 131.60 14.28
CA ARG A 239 46.26 131.65 14.35
C ARG A 239 46.83 130.87 15.55
N ARG A 240 46.25 129.70 15.85
CA ARG A 240 46.66 128.83 16.97
C ARG A 240 47.39 127.58 16.47
N PRO A 241 48.43 127.10 17.19
CA PRO A 241 49.09 125.85 16.83
C PRO A 241 48.12 124.66 16.96
N TYR A 242 48.24 123.69 16.05
CA TYR A 242 47.38 122.49 16.00
C TYR A 242 47.27 121.78 17.35
N LEU A 243 48.37 121.71 18.10
CA LEU A 243 48.41 121.05 19.40
C LEU A 243 47.44 121.66 20.41
N SER A 244 47.29 122.99 20.42
CA SER A 244 46.33 123.71 21.28
C SER A 244 44.88 123.43 20.87
N ILE A 245 44.62 123.37 19.55
CA ILE A 245 43.29 123.00 19.02
C ILE A 245 42.97 121.55 19.35
N PHE A 246 43.94 120.64 19.29
CA PHE A 246 43.76 119.26 19.72
C PHE A 246 43.42 119.19 21.22
N THR A 247 44.06 119.98 22.09
CA THR A 247 43.75 120.00 23.53
C THR A 247 42.31 120.46 23.78
N GLU A 248 41.89 121.54 23.11
CA GLU A 248 40.55 122.10 23.27
C GLU A 248 39.48 121.15 22.72
N LEU A 249 39.75 120.54 21.57
CA LEU A 249 38.83 119.58 20.97
C LEU A 249 38.69 118.36 21.87
N ALA A 250 39.82 117.80 22.30
CA ALA A 250 39.91 116.68 23.22
C ALA A 250 39.12 116.93 24.51
N SER A 251 39.27 118.11 25.14
CA SER A 251 38.54 118.43 26.36
C SER A 251 37.02 118.56 26.13
N LYS A 252 36.60 119.16 25.01
CA LYS A 252 35.17 119.34 24.67
C LYS A 252 34.43 118.05 24.40
N ILE A 253 35.09 117.04 23.83
CA ILE A 253 34.47 115.74 23.53
C ILE A 253 34.94 114.61 24.43
N SER A 254 35.63 114.94 25.52
CA SER A 254 36.12 113.97 26.50
C SER A 254 37.00 112.87 25.88
N LEU A 255 37.86 113.25 24.93
CA LEU A 255 38.93 112.41 24.40
C LEU A 255 40.28 112.87 24.94
N SER A 256 41.32 112.03 24.85
CA SER A 256 42.68 112.51 25.13
C SER A 256 43.21 113.31 23.94
N GLN A 257 44.06 114.31 24.20
CA GLN A 257 44.74 115.07 23.14
C GLN A 257 45.52 114.14 22.20
N GLN A 258 46.14 113.08 22.74
CA GLN A 258 46.87 112.10 21.97
C GLN A 258 45.93 111.29 21.05
N THR A 259 44.72 110.96 21.49
CA THR A 259 43.71 110.27 20.69
C THR A 259 43.28 111.12 19.49
N VAL A 260 43.06 112.42 19.70
CA VAL A 260 42.73 113.37 18.64
C VAL A 260 43.91 113.55 17.67
N TYR A 261 45.13 113.68 18.21
CA TYR A 261 46.36 113.76 17.41
C TYR A 261 46.56 112.51 16.54
N ASN A 262 46.41 111.31 17.13
CA ASN A 262 46.57 110.04 16.43
C ASN A 262 45.51 109.87 15.34
N PHE A 263 44.26 110.28 15.62
CA PHE A 263 43.19 110.32 14.62
C PHE A 263 43.57 111.27 13.47
N TYR A 264 43.91 112.52 13.77
CA TYR A 264 44.24 113.55 12.78
C TYR A 264 45.40 113.12 11.87
N HIS A 265 46.45 112.52 12.41
CA HIS A 265 47.62 112.06 11.65
C HIS A 265 47.53 110.62 11.13
N ARG A 266 46.39 109.93 11.29
CA ARG A 266 46.20 108.51 10.90
C ARG A 266 47.26 107.56 11.47
N ARG A 267 47.69 107.79 12.71
CA ARG A 267 48.71 106.92 13.33
C ARG A 267 48.14 105.61 13.86
N THR A 268 46.82 105.53 14.05
CA THR A 268 46.12 104.34 14.55
C THR A 268 44.74 104.24 13.93
N ASN A 269 44.24 103.01 13.69
CA ASN A 269 42.84 102.82 13.34
C ASN A 269 41.96 103.31 14.50
N PRO A 270 41.06 104.27 14.25
CA PRO A 270 40.29 104.84 15.32
C PRO A 270 39.20 103.87 15.78
N GLN A 271 39.14 103.64 17.09
CA GLN A 271 38.05 102.85 17.69
C GLN A 271 36.70 103.53 17.44
N GLU A 272 35.63 102.75 17.33
CA GLU A 272 34.27 103.24 17.09
C GLU A 272 33.87 104.32 18.10
N PHE A 273 34.24 104.16 19.37
CA PHE A 273 34.02 105.16 20.41
C PHE A 273 34.66 106.52 20.07
N THR A 274 35.90 106.53 19.59
CA THR A 274 36.63 107.73 19.17
C THR A 274 35.93 108.39 17.97
N ILE A 275 35.54 107.58 16.99
CA ILE A 275 34.79 108.05 15.81
C ILE A 275 33.49 108.72 16.23
N ASN A 276 32.69 108.08 17.10
CA ASN A 276 31.39 108.60 17.53
C ASN A 276 31.50 109.92 18.32
N LYS A 277 32.51 110.05 19.20
CA LYS A 277 32.78 111.31 19.91
C LYS A 277 33.16 112.45 18.96
N LEU A 278 34.00 112.17 17.96
CA LEU A 278 34.39 113.15 16.94
C LEU A 278 33.22 113.52 16.02
N LYS A 279 32.33 112.58 15.69
CA LYS A 279 31.13 112.84 14.87
C LYS A 279 30.24 113.88 15.52
N ASN A 280 29.94 113.70 16.80
CA ASN A 280 29.10 114.63 17.56
C ASN A 280 29.67 116.05 17.53
N TRP A 281 31.00 116.18 17.56
CA TRP A 281 31.64 117.48 17.42
C TRP A 281 31.46 118.10 16.04
N VAL A 282 31.66 117.33 14.96
CA VAL A 282 31.47 117.82 13.58
C VAL A 282 30.04 118.29 13.37
N ILE A 283 29.07 117.49 13.80
CA ILE A 283 27.64 117.81 13.68
C ILE A 283 27.33 119.08 14.48
N TYR A 284 27.78 119.17 15.73
CA TYR A 284 27.58 120.35 16.58
C TYR A 284 28.21 121.62 15.97
N ARG A 285 29.37 121.50 15.31
CA ARG A 285 30.04 122.66 14.71
C ARG A 285 29.42 123.06 13.37
N ALA A 286 28.98 122.09 12.56
CA ALA A 286 28.25 122.35 11.32
C ALA A 286 26.91 123.03 11.60
N ALA A 287 26.19 122.61 12.64
CA ALA A 287 24.95 123.24 13.08
C ALA A 287 25.16 124.68 13.57
N ASN A 288 26.24 124.95 14.31
CA ASN A 288 26.55 126.30 14.82
C ASN A 288 27.29 127.22 13.82
N GLN A 289 27.54 126.78 12.58
CA GLN A 289 27.97 127.65 11.48
C GLN A 289 26.78 128.28 10.72
N TYR A 290 25.55 127.85 11.01
CA TYR A 290 24.30 128.47 10.55
C TYR A 290 23.70 129.30 11.69
N VAL A 291 24.25 130.50 11.90
CA VAL A 291 23.51 131.61 12.51
C VAL A 291 23.41 132.65 11.40
N PRO A 292 22.28 132.76 10.68
CA PRO A 292 22.02 133.91 9.82
C PRO A 292 21.93 135.15 10.70
N ASP A 293 22.55 136.24 10.27
CA ASP A 293 22.42 137.59 10.88
C ASP A 293 20.94 137.99 11.08
#